data_AF-A0A959SNE4-F1
#
_entry.id   AF-A0A959SNE4-F1
#
_cell.length_a   1.000
_cell.length_b   1.000
_cell.length_c   1.000
_cell.angle_alpha   90.00
_cell.angle_beta   90.00
_cell.angle_gamma   90.00
#
_symmetry.space_group_name_H-M   'P 1'
#
loop_
_entity.id
_entity.type
_entity.pdbx_description
1 polymer ?
#
loop_
_entity_poly.entity_id
_entity_poly.type
_entity_poly.pdbx_seq_one_letter_code
_entity_poly.pdbx_strand_id
1 'polypeptide(L)'
;TGLLLLYNGIMVGAFQYFFFQHGVLRESLLSIWVHGTLEISAVVIAGAAGFTLGNSFLFPGTYTRGESFRRGARLGLKVVMGLVPVFIIAGFLESFVTRHALSIPAYASLAIIALSFTFVVHYFIILPYHAERRSRAVEPGP
;
A
#
# COMPACT_ATOMS: atom_id res chain seq x y z
N THR A 1 -5.91 14.09 2.17
CA THR A 1 -5.60 12.64 2.19
C THR A 1 -6.82 11.79 2.49
N GLY A 2 -7.42 11.86 3.68
CA GLY A 2 -8.52 10.95 4.07
C GLY A 2 -9.74 10.94 3.14
N LEU A 3 -10.26 12.10 2.76
CA LEU A 3 -11.40 12.19 1.84
C LEU A 3 -11.10 11.56 0.48
N LEU A 4 -9.89 11.76 -0.05
CA LEU A 4 -9.48 11.16 -1.33
C LEU A 4 -9.33 9.64 -1.23
N LEU A 5 -8.77 9.12 -0.13
CA LEU A 5 -8.69 7.68 0.09
C LEU A 5 -10.08 7.04 0.19
N LEU A 6 -11.00 7.69 0.91
CA LEU A 6 -12.38 7.21 1.03
C LEU A 6 -13.09 7.23 -0.33
N TYR A 7 -12.99 8.33 -1.07
CA TYR A 7 -13.60 8.46 -2.39
C TYR A 7 -13.10 7.39 -3.36
N ASN A 8 -11.77 7.18 -3.44
CA ASN A 8 -11.19 6.13 -4.27
C ASN A 8 -11.59 4.72 -3.79
N GLY A 9 -11.66 4.48 -2.48
CA GLY A 9 -12.12 3.20 -1.93
C GLY A 9 -13.58 2.89 -2.27
N ILE A 10 -14.46 3.90 -2.17
CA ILE A 10 -15.87 3.78 -2.59
C ILE A 10 -15.95 3.47 -4.09
N MET A 11 -15.15 4.15 -4.91
CA MET A 11 -15.12 3.93 -6.36
C MET A 11 -14.72 2.49 -6.71
N VAL A 12 -13.65 1.96 -6.10
CA VAL A 12 -13.22 0.57 -6.30
C VAL A 12 -14.30 -0.41 -5.84
N GLY A 13 -14.91 -0.18 -4.68
CA GLY A 13 -16.00 -1.02 -4.17
C GLY A 13 -17.22 -1.03 -5.08
N ALA A 14 -17.64 0.14 -5.56
CA ALA A 14 -18.75 0.27 -6.51
C ALA A 14 -18.46 -0.45 -7.83
N PHE A 15 -17.22 -0.35 -8.34
CA PHE A 15 -16.78 -1.05 -9.54
C PHE A 15 -16.86 -2.58 -9.37
N GLN A 16 -16.39 -3.13 -8.24
CA GLN A 16 -16.49 -4.58 -8.00
C GLN A 16 -17.93 -5.05 -7.82
N TYR A 17 -18.77 -4.24 -7.17
CA TYR A 17 -20.19 -4.56 -7.04
C TYR A 17 -20.90 -4.57 -8.40
N PHE A 18 -20.52 -3.68 -9.32
CA PHE A 18 -21.06 -3.68 -10.68
C PHE A 18 -20.77 -4.99 -11.44
N PHE A 19 -19.55 -5.55 -11.34
CA PHE A 19 -19.23 -6.85 -11.94
C PHE A 19 -19.94 -8.01 -11.26
N PHE A 20 -20.18 -7.91 -9.95
CA PHE A 20 -20.99 -8.88 -9.23
C PHE A 20 -22.41 -8.97 -9.79
N GLN A 21 -23.05 -7.82 -10.07
CA GLN A 21 -24.39 -7.79 -10.66
C GLN A 21 -24.45 -8.43 -12.05
N HIS A 22 -23.35 -8.41 -12.81
CA HIS A 22 -23.26 -8.99 -14.15
C HIS A 22 -22.72 -10.44 -14.16
N GLY A 23 -22.52 -11.05 -13.00
CA GLY A 23 -22.08 -12.45 -12.88
C GLY A 23 -20.61 -12.72 -13.23
N VAL A 24 -19.79 -11.68 -13.41
CA VAL A 24 -18.38 -11.75 -13.84
C VAL A 24 -17.42 -11.25 -12.76
N LEU A 25 -17.81 -11.41 -11.49
CA LEU A 25 -17.01 -10.97 -10.35
C LEU A 25 -15.65 -11.68 -10.31
N ARG A 26 -15.61 -12.98 -10.63
CA ARG A 26 -14.39 -13.78 -10.51
C ARG A 26 -13.32 -13.31 -11.49
N GLU A 27 -13.71 -13.07 -12.73
CA GLU A 27 -12.87 -12.56 -13.81
C GLU A 27 -12.33 -11.18 -13.46
N SER A 28 -13.20 -10.29 -12.99
CA SER A 28 -12.84 -8.97 -12.51
C SER A 28 -11.83 -9.04 -11.35
N LEU A 29 -12.09 -9.88 -10.35
CA LEU A 29 -11.19 -10.03 -9.20
C LEU A 29 -9.81 -10.53 -9.62
N LEU A 30 -9.74 -11.57 -10.44
CA LEU A 30 -8.45 -12.12 -10.87
C LEU A 30 -7.69 -11.16 -11.77
N SER A 31 -8.36 -10.39 -12.62
CA SER A 31 -7.70 -9.43 -13.50
C SER A 31 -7.18 -8.21 -12.75
N ILE A 32 -8.00 -7.62 -11.87
CA ILE A 32 -7.65 -6.37 -11.18
C ILE A 32 -6.63 -6.61 -10.08
N TRP A 33 -6.81 -7.65 -9.26
CA TRP A 33 -5.99 -7.82 -8.06
C TRP A 33 -4.58 -8.33 -8.32
N VAL A 34 -4.27 -8.85 -9.52
CA VAL A 34 -2.91 -9.28 -9.88
C VAL A 34 -1.88 -8.16 -9.71
N HIS A 35 -2.18 -6.95 -10.22
CA HIS A 35 -1.37 -5.75 -9.98
C HIS A 35 -1.98 -4.89 -8.86
N GLY A 36 -3.32 -4.81 -8.78
CA GLY A 36 -4.04 -3.94 -7.85
C GLY A 36 -3.76 -4.24 -6.37
N THR A 37 -3.37 -5.47 -6.03
CA THR A 37 -2.92 -5.80 -4.66
C THR A 37 -1.71 -4.94 -4.24
N LEU A 38 -0.76 -4.71 -5.15
CA LEU A 38 0.41 -3.88 -4.87
C LEU A 38 0.05 -2.40 -4.86
N GLU A 39 -0.72 -1.93 -5.85
CA GLU A 39 -1.05 -0.52 -6.02
C GLU A 39 -1.96 0.02 -4.92
N ILE A 40 -3.06 -0.68 -4.63
CA ILE A 40 -4.01 -0.25 -3.61
C ILE A 40 -3.33 -0.24 -2.24
N SER A 41 -2.52 -1.27 -1.95
CA SER A 41 -1.72 -1.29 -0.72
C SER A 41 -0.73 -0.13 -0.66
N ALA A 42 -0.03 0.17 -1.75
CA ALA A 42 0.90 1.28 -1.83
C ALA A 42 0.19 2.63 -1.63
N VAL A 43 -1.01 2.83 -2.20
CA VAL A 43 -1.82 4.03 -1.99
C VAL A 43 -2.25 4.17 -0.53
N VAL A 44 -2.66 3.09 0.13
CA VAL A 44 -3.00 3.11 1.57
C VAL A 44 -1.79 3.48 2.41
N ILE A 45 -0.62 2.88 2.13
CA ILE A 45 0.64 3.18 2.84
C ILE A 45 1.11 4.62 2.59
N ALA A 46 1.01 5.12 1.36
CA ALA A 46 1.28 6.52 1.03
C ALA A 46 0.31 7.47 1.77
N GLY A 47 -0.96 7.07 1.89
CA GLY A 47 -1.96 7.73 2.70
C GLY A 47 -1.55 7.86 4.16
N ALA A 48 -1.08 6.75 4.76
CA ALA A 48 -0.54 6.74 6.12
C ALA A 48 0.68 7.65 6.27
N ALA A 49 1.61 7.66 5.30
CA ALA A 49 2.74 8.59 5.28
C ALA A 49 2.28 10.07 5.26
N GLY A 50 1.25 10.38 4.47
CA GLY A 50 0.64 11.70 4.42
C GLY A 50 -0.03 12.11 5.75
N PHE A 51 -0.68 11.17 6.44
CA PHE A 51 -1.22 11.43 7.77
C PHE A 51 -0.12 11.64 8.81
N THR A 52 0.98 10.89 8.74
CA THR A 52 2.12 11.10 9.65
C THR A 52 2.77 12.48 9.46
N LEU A 53 2.87 12.97 8.22
CA LEU A 53 3.31 14.33 7.93
C LEU A 53 2.33 15.38 8.48
N GLY A 54 1.02 15.18 8.28
CA GLY A 54 0.00 16.08 8.81
C GLY A 54 0.02 16.12 10.35
N ASN A 55 0.19 14.96 10.98
CA ASN A 55 0.32 14.83 12.43
C ASN A 55 1.54 15.59 12.96
N SER A 56 2.70 15.50 12.31
CA SER A 56 3.90 16.20 12.77
C SER A 56 3.78 17.72 12.65
N PHE A 57 2.99 18.22 11.71
CA PHE A 57 2.70 19.65 11.58
C PHE A 57 1.70 20.16 12.62
N LEU A 58 0.60 19.42 12.83
CA LEU A 58 -0.48 19.79 13.74
C LEU A 58 -0.07 19.65 15.21
N PHE A 59 0.67 18.59 15.54
CA PHE A 59 1.07 18.22 16.90
C PHE A 59 2.59 18.15 17.01
N PRO A 60 3.30 19.29 17.08
CA PRO A 60 4.76 19.34 17.07
C PRO A 60 5.42 18.91 18.39
N GLY A 61 4.64 18.75 19.47
CA GLY A 61 5.16 18.43 20.80
C GLY A 61 6.10 19.51 21.31
N THR A 62 7.32 19.13 21.67
CA THR A 62 8.38 20.03 22.17
C THR A 62 9.23 20.67 21.08
N TYR A 63 9.05 20.28 19.81
CA TYR A 63 9.81 20.83 18.69
C TYR A 63 9.18 22.10 18.12
N THR A 64 9.98 22.92 17.43
CA THR A 64 9.42 23.99 16.61
C THR A 64 8.59 23.39 15.47
N ARG A 65 7.57 24.10 15.00
CA ARG A 65 6.70 23.61 13.90
C ARG A 65 7.49 23.22 12.65
N GLY A 66 8.51 24.01 12.28
CA GLY A 66 9.37 23.74 11.13
C GLY A 66 10.21 22.47 11.29
N GLU A 67 10.80 22.26 12.48
CA GLU A 67 11.59 21.06 12.76
C GLU A 67 10.73 19.80 12.82
N SER A 68 9.57 19.86 13.50
CA SER A 68 8.63 18.75 13.54
C SER A 68 8.11 18.39 12.14
N PHE A 69 7.79 19.39 11.33
CA PHE A 69 7.42 19.19 9.93
C PHE A 69 8.54 18.52 9.14
N ARG A 70 9.79 19.00 9.25
CA ARG A 70 10.95 18.42 8.55
C ARG A 70 11.20 16.96 8.95
N ARG A 71 11.00 16.62 10.22
CA ARG A 71 11.10 15.23 10.72
C ARG A 71 10.01 14.35 10.12
N GLY A 72 8.75 14.78 10.19
CA GLY A 72 7.63 14.06 9.57
C GLY A 72 7.79 13.91 8.05
N ALA A 73 8.29 14.94 7.38
CA ALA A 73 8.54 14.93 5.94
C ALA A 73 9.63 13.93 5.56
N ARG A 74 10.71 13.85 6.33
CA ARG A 74 11.78 12.85 6.11
C ARG A 74 11.26 11.43 6.29
N LEU A 75 10.43 11.18 7.32
CA LEU A 75 9.83 9.87 7.53
C LEU A 75 8.87 9.52 6.40
N GLY A 76 7.96 10.43 6.04
CA GLY A 76 7.01 10.23 4.95
C GLY A 76 7.70 10.00 3.61
N LEU A 77 8.74 10.77 3.30
CA LEU A 77 9.53 10.60 2.08
C LEU A 77 10.23 9.23 2.05
N LYS A 78 10.78 8.75 3.18
CA LYS A 78 11.38 7.42 3.27
C LYS A 78 10.36 6.33 2.90
N VAL A 79 9.12 6.45 3.36
CA VAL A 79 8.03 5.53 3.01
C VAL A 79 7.71 5.63 1.51
N VAL A 80 7.48 6.83 0.99
CA VAL A 80 7.14 7.05 -0.43
C VAL A 80 8.23 6.52 -1.37
N MET A 81 9.51 6.73 -1.05
CA MET A 81 10.63 6.19 -1.82
C MET A 81 10.62 4.66 -1.86
N GLY A 82 10.20 4.00 -0.77
CA GLY A 82 10.00 2.55 -0.73
C GLY A 82 8.85 2.05 -1.61
N LEU A 83 7.88 2.90 -1.94
CA LEU A 83 6.74 2.56 -2.80
C LEU A 83 7.05 2.67 -4.29
N VAL A 84 8.03 3.47 -4.70
CA VAL A 84 8.43 3.61 -6.12
C VAL A 84 8.71 2.26 -6.79
N PRO A 85 9.58 1.37 -6.27
CA PRO A 85 9.79 0.05 -6.90
C PRO A 85 8.53 -0.82 -6.89
N VAL A 86 7.64 -0.65 -5.90
CA VAL A 86 6.38 -1.40 -5.84
C VAL A 86 5.46 -1.02 -7.00
N PHE A 87 5.33 0.28 -7.30
CA PHE A 87 4.55 0.75 -8.46
C PHE A 87 5.17 0.31 -9.79
N ILE A 88 6.50 0.28 -9.91
CA ILE A 88 7.17 -0.22 -11.11
C ILE A 88 6.83 -1.71 -11.34
N ILE A 89 6.88 -2.52 -10.29
CA ILE A 89 6.51 -3.95 -10.36
C ILE A 89 5.01 -4.09 -10.69
N ALA A 90 4.16 -3.28 -10.08
CA ALA A 90 2.72 -3.30 -10.35
C ALA A 90 2.41 -2.98 -11.83
N GLY A 91 2.99 -1.91 -12.37
CA GLY A 91 2.83 -1.54 -13.79
C GLY A 91 3.41 -2.58 -14.75
N PHE A 92 4.46 -3.30 -14.35
CA PHE A 92 4.95 -4.46 -15.10
C PHE A 92 3.93 -5.62 -15.08
N LEU A 93 3.40 -5.98 -13.92
CA LEU A 93 2.34 -7.01 -13.82
C LEU A 93 1.09 -6.60 -14.61
N GLU A 94 0.73 -5.32 -14.62
CA GLU A 94 -0.35 -4.78 -15.43
C GLU A 94 -0.08 -4.99 -16.92
N SER A 95 1.07 -4.51 -17.40
CA SER A 95 1.43 -4.51 -18.82
C SER A 95 1.55 -5.90 -19.43
N PHE A 96 2.07 -6.88 -18.67
CA PHE A 96 2.41 -8.21 -19.18
C PHE A 96 1.46 -9.31 -18.69
N VAL A 97 1.12 -9.32 -17.40
CA VAL A 97 0.35 -10.43 -16.80
C VAL A 97 -1.15 -10.20 -16.94
N THR A 98 -1.62 -8.97 -16.77
CA THR A 98 -3.07 -8.67 -16.76
C THR A 98 -3.72 -8.96 -18.11
N ARG A 99 -3.03 -8.70 -19.23
CA ARG A 99 -3.49 -9.09 -20.58
C ARG A 99 -3.79 -10.60 -20.70
N HIS A 100 -3.05 -11.43 -19.98
CA HIS A 100 -3.16 -12.88 -20.02
C HIS A 100 -3.89 -13.44 -18.80
N ALA A 101 -4.38 -12.62 -17.88
CA ALA A 101 -4.95 -13.07 -16.61
C ALA A 101 -6.19 -13.96 -16.78
N LEU A 102 -6.89 -13.85 -17.91
CA LEU A 102 -8.05 -14.68 -18.27
C LEU A 102 -7.68 -15.91 -19.11
N SER A 103 -6.49 -15.94 -19.73
CA SER A 103 -6.02 -17.09 -20.52
C SER A 103 -5.12 -18.03 -19.71
N ILE A 104 -4.46 -17.52 -18.67
CA ILE A 104 -3.71 -18.35 -17.73
C ILE A 104 -4.66 -19.02 -16.73
N PRO A 105 -4.28 -20.19 -16.19
CA PRO A 105 -5.09 -20.86 -15.18
C PRO A 105 -5.30 -19.99 -13.93
N ALA A 106 -6.52 -19.97 -13.38
CA ALA A 106 -6.88 -19.12 -12.25
C ALA A 106 -5.97 -19.26 -11.01
N TYR A 107 -5.38 -20.44 -10.81
CA TYR A 107 -4.44 -20.67 -9.71
C TYR A 107 -3.14 -19.87 -9.86
N ALA A 108 -2.69 -19.58 -11.08
CA ALA A 108 -1.49 -18.80 -11.33
C ALA A 108 -1.72 -17.33 -10.93
N SER A 109 -2.85 -16.75 -11.37
CA SER A 109 -3.26 -15.39 -10.96
C SER A 109 -3.42 -15.30 -9.44
N LEU A 110 -4.06 -16.31 -8.82
CA LEU A 110 -4.22 -16.37 -7.37
C LEU A 110 -2.87 -16.47 -6.63
N ALA A 111 -1.92 -17.24 -7.14
CA ALA A 111 -0.59 -17.34 -6.56
C ALA A 111 0.16 -16.00 -6.62
N ILE A 112 0.05 -15.26 -7.72
CA ILE A 112 0.63 -13.91 -7.84
C ILE A 112 -0.01 -12.95 -6.85
N ILE A 113 -1.35 -12.96 -6.73
CA ILE A 113 -2.09 -12.15 -5.75
C ILE A 113 -1.62 -12.46 -4.33
N ALA A 114 -1.57 -13.74 -3.96
CA ALA A 114 -1.17 -14.18 -2.63
C ALA A 114 0.29 -13.82 -2.31
N LEU A 115 1.20 -14.00 -3.29
CA LEU A 115 2.60 -13.64 -3.16
C LEU A 115 2.78 -12.13 -2.97
N SER A 116 2.12 -11.32 -3.81
CA SER A 116 2.12 -9.86 -3.73
C SER A 116 1.58 -9.37 -2.39
N PHE A 117 0.45 -9.93 -1.93
CA PHE A 117 -0.14 -9.58 -0.63
C PHE A 117 0.81 -9.93 0.52
N THR A 118 1.38 -11.14 0.49
CA THR A 118 2.34 -11.60 1.51
C THR A 118 3.57 -10.70 1.53
N PHE A 119 4.09 -10.31 0.36
CA PHE A 119 5.20 -9.37 0.24
C PHE A 119 4.88 -8.03 0.89
N VAL A 120 3.73 -7.43 0.58
CA VAL A 120 3.30 -6.15 1.16
C VAL A 120 3.22 -6.24 2.68
N VAL A 121 2.51 -7.24 3.21
CA VAL A 121 2.35 -7.43 4.65
C VAL A 121 3.71 -7.64 5.32
N HIS A 122 4.55 -8.49 4.74
CA HIS A 122 5.86 -8.80 5.31
C HIS A 122 6.79 -7.58 5.31
N TYR A 123 6.92 -6.89 4.17
CA TYR A 123 7.87 -5.80 4.01
C TYR A 123 7.44 -4.51 4.69
N PHE A 124 6.16 -4.12 4.59
CA PHE A 124 5.68 -2.82 5.11
C PHE A 124 5.10 -2.89 6.52
N ILE A 125 4.74 -4.08 7.03
CA ILE A 125 4.15 -4.22 8.37
C ILE A 125 5.10 -5.01 9.29
N ILE A 126 5.44 -6.26 8.93
CA ILE A 126 6.16 -7.18 9.83
C ILE A 126 7.63 -6.76 10.02
N LEU A 127 8.33 -6.47 8.93
CA LEU A 127 9.75 -6.10 8.95
C LEU A 127 10.03 -4.82 9.77
N PRO A 128 9.33 -3.69 9.55
CA PRO A 128 9.54 -2.49 10.36
C PRO A 128 9.14 -2.71 11.83
N TYR A 129 8.09 -3.48 12.10
CA TYR A 129 7.70 -3.85 13.46
C TYR A 129 8.82 -4.61 14.20
N HIS A 130 9.44 -5.60 13.55
CA HIS A 130 10.57 -6.32 14.14
C HIS A 130 11.82 -5.47 14.28
N ALA A 131 12.11 -4.61 13.30
CA ALA A 131 13.25 -3.69 13.36
C ALA A 131 13.12 -2.74 14.55
N GLU A 132 11.94 -2.15 14.75
CA GLU A 132 11.67 -1.25 15.88
C GLU A 132 11.82 -1.98 17.22
N ARG A 133 11.29 -3.21 17.35
CA ARG A 133 11.44 -4.02 18.57
C ARG A 133 12.90 -4.33 18.89
N ARG A 134 13.73 -4.62 17.89
CA ARG A 134 15.17 -4.86 18.08
C ARG A 134 15.89 -3.59 18.52
N SER A 135 15.60 -2.44 17.90
CA SER A 135 16.19 -1.16 18.32
C SER A 135 15.88 -0.82 19.77
N ARG A 136 14.63 -0.99 20.22
CA ARG A 136 14.22 -0.77 21.62
C ARG A 136 14.83 -1.75 22.62
N ALA A 137 15.25 -2.94 22.17
CA ALA A 137 15.90 -3.93 23.04
C ALA A 137 17.40 -3.65 23.23
N VAL A 138 18.02 -2.93 22.29
CA VAL A 138 19.46 -2.57 22.33
C VAL A 138 19.70 -1.26 23.08
N GLU A 139 18.77 -0.31 23.00
CA GLU A 139 18.76 0.88 23.84
C GLU A 139 17.76 0.66 24.99
N PRO A 140 18.18 0.14 26.16
CA PRO A 140 17.32 0.24 27.33
C PRO A 140 17.03 1.73 27.53
N GLY A 141 15.74 2.09 27.54
CA GLY A 141 15.31 3.47 27.73
C GLY A 141 15.87 4.09 29.02
N PRO A 142 15.77 5.42 29.18
CA PRO A 142 16.16 6.09 30.41
C PRO A 142 15.42 5.54 31.64
#